data_AF-A0A951J7D7-F1
#
_entry.id   AF-A0A951J7D7-F1
#
_cell.length_a   1.000
_cell.length_b   1.000
_cell.length_c   1.000
_cell.angle_alpha   90.00
_cell.angle_beta   90.00
_cell.angle_gamma   90.00
#
_symmetry.space_group_name_H-M   'P 1'
#
loop_
_entity.id
_entity.type
_entity.pdbx_description
1 polymer ?
#
loop_
_entity_poly.entity_id
_entity_poly.type
_entity_poly.pdbx_seq_one_letter_code
_entity_poly.pdbx_strand_id
1 'polypeptide(L)'
;MQPLRRMGAWLSDRLALRHLTESMGHEVPRGTATGPSGWMYVLGFTALALLLLQVVSGIALATRYVPAAGSAYESVRLITEETGSGRLIRGMHFWGATGLVAFVLVHMARVFLTGSFKFPREGTWLTGVGLLVLVLAMAFTGQLLRWDQDGLWGVVVASQYAGRVPFVGDALKRLILAGDFLGGATLGRFFALHVIAMPLLLLGLAGYHLFLVQHHGISEPPRAGEPVEKDGYRRHYRELLEREGVQHFPWAAWREVVAAAAAVVAVVLLGALVGARELGEPPDPASVPRQPRPDWFLMWYYALIAVKPRGLEDLTMVYLPIVALAVLLLVPIVAPAGERAPSRRPWAVGSVAVLVLVFGALTAIGYRGPWVPDLESEPLTAAELPAASPAALEGARTFHAEGCQACHTVLGRGGAWGPELTDVLARMSPARVSERVLNGIGDMPPYRGSLPGAELEAILAFLQVVDEERGP
;
A
#
# COMPACT_ATOMS: atom_id res chain seq x y z
N MET A 1 -14.89 -12.51 46.65
CA MET A 1 -15.58 -12.67 45.34
C MET A 1 -17.06 -12.24 45.34
N GLN A 2 -17.84 -12.42 46.41
CA GLN A 2 -19.24 -11.95 46.49
C GLN A 2 -19.48 -10.43 46.30
N PRO A 3 -18.69 -9.52 46.89
CA PRO A 3 -18.92 -8.08 46.70
C PRO A 3 -18.68 -7.62 45.26
N LEU A 4 -17.68 -8.18 44.57
CA LEU A 4 -17.44 -7.95 43.14
C LEU A 4 -18.60 -8.45 42.27
N ARG A 5 -19.17 -9.62 42.59
CA ARG A 5 -20.37 -10.14 41.91
C ARG A 5 -21.61 -9.26 42.12
N ARG A 6 -21.81 -8.75 43.33
CA ARG A 6 -22.91 -7.81 43.64
C ARG A 6 -22.74 -6.47 42.91
N MET A 7 -21.53 -5.93 42.89
CA MET A 7 -21.20 -4.72 42.13
C MET A 7 -21.43 -4.93 40.63
N GLY A 8 -20.99 -6.07 40.08
CA GLY A 8 -21.21 -6.42 38.68
C GLY A 8 -22.69 -6.57 38.33
N ALA A 9 -23.49 -7.22 39.19
CA ALA A 9 -24.92 -7.34 39.00
C ALA A 9 -25.62 -5.97 39.07
N TRP A 10 -25.24 -5.11 40.02
CA TRP A 10 -25.76 -3.75 40.16
C TRP A 10 -25.46 -2.89 38.92
N LEU A 11 -24.22 -2.94 38.40
CA LEU A 11 -23.83 -2.23 37.17
C LEU A 11 -24.55 -2.80 35.95
N SER A 12 -24.65 -4.13 35.85
CA SER A 12 -25.33 -4.78 34.73
C SER A 12 -26.80 -4.43 34.65
N ASP A 13 -27.47 -4.26 35.79
CA ASP A 13 -28.87 -3.84 35.89
C ASP A 13 -29.04 -2.37 35.48
N ARG A 14 -28.19 -1.47 36.01
CA ARG A 14 -28.30 -0.02 35.77
C ARG A 14 -27.85 0.44 34.37
N LEU A 15 -26.92 -0.27 33.76
CA LEU A 15 -26.37 0.05 32.44
C LEU A 15 -26.90 -0.91 31.34
N ALA A 16 -27.88 -1.76 31.66
CA ALA A 16 -28.43 -2.76 30.76
C ALA A 16 -27.36 -3.64 30.06
N LEU A 17 -26.23 -3.89 30.75
CA LEU A 17 -25.10 -4.67 30.19
C LEU A 17 -25.47 -6.13 29.90
N ARG A 18 -26.63 -6.59 30.39
CA ARG A 18 -27.16 -7.91 30.09
C ARG A 18 -27.33 -8.13 28.59
N HIS A 19 -27.78 -7.12 27.85
CA HIS A 19 -27.90 -7.21 26.39
C HIS A 19 -26.55 -7.31 25.67
N LEU A 20 -25.49 -6.72 26.23
CA LEU A 20 -24.13 -6.91 25.72
C LEU A 20 -23.63 -8.34 25.97
N THR A 21 -23.92 -8.91 27.15
CA THR A 21 -23.56 -10.30 27.45
C THR A 21 -24.34 -11.31 26.61
N GLU A 22 -25.60 -11.02 26.29
CA GLU A 22 -26.42 -11.85 25.38
C GLU A 22 -25.90 -11.79 23.94
N SER A 23 -25.48 -10.61 23.45
CA SER A 23 -24.85 -10.45 22.13
C SER A 23 -23.51 -11.21 22.01
N MET A 24 -22.68 -11.21 23.06
CA MET A 24 -21.43 -12.01 23.09
C MET A 24 -21.68 -13.52 23.16
N GLY A 25 -22.88 -13.94 23.57
CA GLY A 25 -23.28 -15.35 23.68
C GLY A 25 -23.91 -15.93 22.41
N HIS A 26 -23.94 -15.19 21.29
CA HIS A 26 -24.57 -15.66 20.05
C HIS A 26 -23.96 -16.99 19.57
N GLU A 27 -24.78 -17.81 18.94
CA GLU A 27 -24.35 -19.11 18.43
C GLU A 27 -23.60 -18.98 17.10
N VAL A 28 -22.52 -19.74 16.97
CA VAL A 28 -21.71 -19.84 15.76
C VAL A 28 -21.55 -21.30 15.35
N PRO A 29 -21.35 -21.60 14.06
CA PRO A 29 -21.16 -22.98 13.62
C PRO A 29 -19.92 -23.61 14.28
N ARG A 30 -20.03 -24.84 14.82
CA ARG A 30 -18.92 -25.51 15.54
C ARG A 30 -17.60 -25.57 14.78
N GLY A 31 -17.64 -25.67 13.45
CA GLY A 31 -16.45 -25.67 12.59
C GLY A 31 -15.64 -24.36 12.62
N THR A 32 -16.26 -23.22 12.93
CA THR A 32 -15.58 -21.93 13.09
C THR A 32 -14.99 -21.77 14.50
N ALA A 33 -15.66 -22.29 15.52
CA ALA A 33 -15.24 -22.15 16.92
C ALA A 33 -14.17 -23.17 17.35
N THR A 34 -14.39 -24.46 17.04
CA THR A 34 -13.57 -25.56 17.60
C THR A 34 -12.68 -26.23 16.56
N GLY A 35 -13.07 -26.20 15.28
CA GLY A 35 -12.31 -26.83 14.19
C GLY A 35 -11.00 -26.11 13.84
N PRO A 36 -10.10 -26.75 13.07
CA PRO A 36 -8.83 -26.15 12.63
C PRO A 36 -9.02 -24.87 11.81
N SER A 37 -10.11 -24.77 11.06
CA SER A 37 -10.47 -23.60 10.25
C SER A 37 -10.71 -22.33 11.06
N GLY A 38 -10.93 -22.43 12.38
CA GLY A 38 -11.25 -21.27 13.23
C GLY A 38 -10.16 -20.19 13.25
N TRP A 39 -8.89 -20.55 13.05
CA TRP A 39 -7.81 -19.56 12.93
C TRP A 39 -7.95 -18.66 11.70
N MET A 40 -8.65 -19.08 10.65
CA MET A 40 -8.94 -18.23 9.49
C MET A 40 -10.09 -17.24 9.75
N TYR A 41 -10.82 -17.39 10.85
CA TYR A 41 -11.94 -16.51 11.23
C TYR A 41 -11.53 -15.38 12.18
N VAL A 42 -10.35 -15.46 12.79
CA VAL A 42 -9.87 -14.42 13.73
C VAL A 42 -9.49 -13.10 13.04
N LEU A 43 -9.25 -13.14 11.72
CA LEU A 43 -8.68 -12.03 10.94
C LEU A 43 -9.49 -10.73 11.07
N GLY A 44 -10.81 -10.81 11.07
CA GLY A 44 -11.69 -9.64 11.20
C GLY A 44 -11.59 -8.98 12.58
N PHE A 45 -11.56 -9.79 13.65
CA PHE A 45 -11.39 -9.31 15.01
C PHE A 45 -9.98 -8.75 15.25
N THR A 46 -8.95 -9.39 14.69
CA THR A 46 -7.58 -8.87 14.74
C THR A 46 -7.46 -7.52 14.01
N ALA A 47 -8.09 -7.37 12.84
CA ALA A 47 -8.15 -6.09 12.14
C ALA A 47 -8.87 -5.01 12.96
N LEU A 48 -9.97 -5.36 13.65
CA LEU A 48 -10.65 -4.45 14.57
C LEU A 48 -9.73 -4.00 15.73
N ALA A 49 -8.99 -4.92 16.34
CA ALA A 49 -8.05 -4.59 17.41
C ALA A 49 -6.94 -3.65 16.93
N LEU A 50 -6.38 -3.90 15.74
CA LEU A 50 -5.39 -3.01 15.13
C LEU A 50 -5.98 -1.65 14.76
N LEU A 51 -7.24 -1.60 14.31
CA LEU A 51 -7.94 -0.33 14.11
C LEU A 51 -8.07 0.46 15.41
N LEU A 52 -8.50 -0.17 16.50
CA LEU A 52 -8.59 0.52 17.80
C LEU A 52 -7.22 1.01 18.27
N LEU A 53 -6.16 0.22 18.05
CA LEU A 53 -4.78 0.64 18.29
C LEU A 53 -4.40 1.87 17.45
N GLN A 54 -4.80 1.94 16.18
CA GLN A 54 -4.58 3.11 15.32
C GLN A 54 -5.27 4.36 15.87
N VAL A 55 -6.52 4.24 16.33
CA VAL A 55 -7.25 5.37 16.93
C VAL A 55 -6.54 5.86 18.20
N VAL A 56 -6.18 4.96 19.11
CA VAL A 56 -5.52 5.33 20.38
C VAL A 56 -4.14 5.95 20.12
N SER A 57 -3.32 5.33 19.28
CA SER A 57 -1.99 5.85 18.95
C SER A 57 -2.07 7.16 18.16
N GLY A 58 -3.02 7.29 17.24
CA GLY A 58 -3.26 8.51 16.46
C GLY A 58 -3.67 9.68 17.33
N ILE A 59 -4.58 9.48 18.29
CA ILE A 59 -4.95 10.51 19.28
C ILE A 59 -3.71 10.93 20.09
N ALA A 60 -2.90 9.97 20.53
CA ALA A 60 -1.69 10.26 21.31
C ALA A 60 -0.60 11.00 20.50
N LEU A 61 -0.52 10.79 19.19
CA LEU A 61 0.35 11.57 18.29
C LEU A 61 -0.20 12.97 18.04
N ALA A 62 -1.53 13.10 17.85
CA ALA A 62 -2.19 14.37 17.58
C ALA A 62 -2.01 15.40 18.70
N THR A 63 -1.75 14.97 19.95
CA THR A 63 -1.45 15.92 21.05
C THR A 63 -0.08 16.58 20.96
N ARG A 64 0.82 16.08 20.10
CA ARG A 64 2.19 16.59 19.91
C ARG A 64 2.47 17.06 18.48
N TYR A 65 1.65 16.65 17.53
CA TYR A 65 1.79 17.03 16.12
C TYR A 65 1.31 18.47 15.88
N VAL A 66 2.07 19.23 15.08
CA VAL A 66 1.69 20.60 14.70
C VAL A 66 1.29 20.62 13.21
N PRO A 67 0.00 20.76 12.87
CA PRO A 67 -0.49 20.67 11.48
C PRO A 67 -0.26 21.97 10.68
N ALA A 68 0.97 22.48 10.67
CA ALA A 68 1.34 23.68 9.94
C ALA A 68 2.59 23.42 9.08
N ALA A 69 2.58 23.90 7.83
CA ALA A 69 3.62 23.56 6.85
C ALA A 69 5.06 23.91 7.31
N GLY A 70 5.23 24.95 8.12
CA GLY A 70 6.54 25.36 8.64
C GLY A 70 7.04 24.59 9.86
N SER A 71 6.20 23.74 10.49
CA SER A 71 6.56 23.05 11.74
C SER A 71 6.13 21.58 11.80
N ALA A 72 5.37 21.09 10.81
CA ALA A 72 4.88 19.72 10.79
C ALA A 72 6.00 18.69 10.77
N TYR A 73 6.95 18.81 9.84
CA TYR A 73 8.12 17.94 9.74
C TYR A 73 8.89 17.89 11.07
N GLU A 74 9.19 19.07 11.62
CA GLU A 74 9.94 19.20 12.87
C GLU A 74 9.19 18.62 14.07
N SER A 75 7.87 18.77 14.13
CA SER A 75 7.06 18.15 15.19
C SER A 75 7.13 16.62 15.15
N VAL A 76 7.18 16.01 13.96
CA VAL A 76 7.33 14.55 13.81
C VAL A 76 8.76 14.12 14.15
N ARG A 77 9.77 14.93 13.80
CA ARG A 77 11.16 14.71 14.21
C ARG A 77 11.29 14.67 15.73
N LEU A 78 10.76 15.69 16.43
CA LEU A 78 10.73 15.73 17.90
C LEU A 78 10.02 14.53 18.53
N ILE A 79 8.85 14.15 17.99
CA ILE A 79 8.14 12.93 18.45
C ILE A 79 9.03 11.69 18.33
N THR A 80 9.82 11.61 17.27
CA THR A 80 10.66 10.43 16.97
C THR A 80 11.94 10.40 17.80
N GLU A 81 12.58 11.55 18.01
CA GLU A 81 13.96 11.61 18.52
C GLU A 81 14.04 12.02 20.00
N GLU A 82 13.16 12.92 20.47
CA GLU A 82 13.36 13.56 21.77
C GLU A 82 12.59 12.88 22.92
N THR A 83 11.56 12.08 22.62
CA THR A 83 10.77 11.38 23.65
C THR A 83 10.73 9.88 23.40
N GLY A 84 11.25 9.08 24.33
CA GLY A 84 11.22 7.61 24.20
C GLY A 84 9.80 7.05 24.04
N SER A 85 8.81 7.68 24.69
CA SER A 85 7.40 7.33 24.51
C SER A 85 6.83 7.79 23.17
N GLY A 86 7.27 8.93 22.62
CA GLY A 86 6.88 9.40 21.29
C GLY A 86 7.38 8.46 20.19
N ARG A 87 8.65 8.03 20.28
CA ARG A 87 9.23 7.03 19.36
C ARG A 87 8.42 5.75 19.34
N LEU A 88 8.07 5.23 20.51
CA LEU A 88 7.26 4.02 20.66
C LEU A 88 5.86 4.22 20.06
N ILE A 89 5.16 5.31 20.40
CA ILE A 89 3.79 5.56 19.92
C ILE A 89 3.78 5.72 18.39
N ARG A 90 4.76 6.45 17.82
CA ARG A 90 4.92 6.59 16.37
C ARG A 90 5.20 5.22 15.72
N GLY A 91 6.06 4.42 16.34
CA GLY A 91 6.32 3.03 15.96
C GLY A 91 5.06 2.17 15.94
N MET A 92 4.29 2.18 17.01
CA MET A 92 3.00 1.48 17.11
C MET A 92 2.01 1.94 16.05
N HIS A 93 1.95 3.26 15.77
CA HIS A 93 1.06 3.79 14.74
C HIS A 93 1.47 3.29 13.36
N PHE A 94 2.75 3.38 13.00
CA PHE A 94 3.27 2.90 11.72
C PHE A 94 3.10 1.39 11.51
N TRP A 95 3.54 0.58 12.47
CA TRP A 95 3.43 -0.88 12.38
C TRP A 95 1.99 -1.37 12.50
N GLY A 96 1.15 -0.66 13.26
CA GLY A 96 -0.27 -0.94 13.35
C GLY A 96 -1.01 -0.64 12.03
N ALA A 97 -0.63 0.41 11.30
CA ALA A 97 -1.18 0.69 9.96
C ALA A 97 -0.75 -0.40 8.96
N THR A 98 0.53 -0.76 8.96
CA THR A 98 1.10 -1.87 8.17
C THR A 98 0.35 -3.18 8.43
N GLY A 99 0.19 -3.54 9.71
CA GLY A 99 -0.55 -4.73 10.12
C GLY A 99 -2.02 -4.67 9.72
N LEU A 100 -2.69 -3.54 9.94
CA LEU A 100 -4.10 -3.37 9.61
C LEU A 100 -4.36 -3.61 8.12
N VAL A 101 -3.56 -3.00 7.23
CA VAL A 101 -3.67 -3.23 5.79
C VAL A 101 -3.46 -4.70 5.45
N ALA A 102 -2.41 -5.34 5.98
CA ALA A 102 -2.13 -6.75 5.73
C ALA A 102 -3.29 -7.66 6.19
N PHE A 103 -3.79 -7.49 7.41
CA PHE A 103 -4.89 -8.30 7.94
C PHE A 103 -6.19 -8.11 7.17
N VAL A 104 -6.52 -6.88 6.76
CA VAL A 104 -7.72 -6.61 5.94
C VAL A 104 -7.61 -7.27 4.56
N LEU A 105 -6.45 -7.22 3.91
CA LEU A 105 -6.23 -7.89 2.62
C LEU A 105 -6.36 -9.42 2.74
N VAL A 106 -5.76 -10.03 3.76
CA VAL A 106 -5.88 -11.48 4.01
C VAL A 106 -7.31 -11.85 4.39
N HIS A 107 -8.00 -11.04 5.20
CA HIS A 107 -9.40 -11.23 5.54
C HIS A 107 -10.29 -11.21 4.30
N MET A 108 -10.11 -10.21 3.43
CA MET A 108 -10.85 -10.07 2.18
C MET A 108 -10.61 -11.25 1.24
N ALA A 109 -9.35 -11.64 1.06
CA ALA A 109 -8.98 -12.82 0.25
C ALA A 109 -9.63 -14.09 0.79
N ARG A 110 -9.59 -14.30 2.11
CA ARG A 110 -10.25 -15.44 2.76
C ARG A 110 -11.75 -15.46 2.49
N VAL A 111 -12.46 -14.35 2.70
CA VAL A 111 -13.91 -14.25 2.48
C VAL A 111 -14.27 -14.52 1.02
N PHE A 112 -13.46 -14.01 0.08
CA PHE A 112 -13.63 -14.27 -1.35
C PHE A 112 -13.42 -15.74 -1.71
N LEU A 113 -12.33 -16.35 -1.23
CA LEU A 113 -11.98 -17.75 -1.51
C LEU A 113 -13.01 -18.71 -0.94
N THR A 114 -13.47 -18.49 0.30
CA THR A 114 -14.47 -19.34 0.95
C THR A 114 -15.90 -19.02 0.55
N GLY A 115 -16.12 -18.01 -0.30
CA GLY A 115 -17.45 -17.61 -0.76
C GLY A 115 -18.37 -17.15 0.37
N SER A 116 -17.80 -16.62 1.45
CA SER A 116 -18.57 -16.20 2.63
C SER A 116 -19.37 -14.91 2.40
N PHE A 117 -19.15 -14.23 1.27
CA PHE A 117 -19.94 -13.08 0.81
C PHE A 117 -21.29 -13.46 0.19
N LYS A 118 -21.50 -14.74 -0.15
CA LYS A 118 -22.74 -15.22 -0.78
C LYS A 118 -23.94 -15.03 0.15
N PHE A 119 -25.13 -15.20 -0.41
CA PHE A 119 -26.39 -14.99 0.29
C PHE A 119 -26.41 -15.59 1.71
N PRO A 120 -26.92 -14.86 2.72
CA PRO A 120 -27.49 -13.50 2.71
C PRO A 120 -26.47 -12.41 3.09
N ARG A 121 -25.18 -12.59 2.81
CA ARG A 121 -24.08 -11.75 3.33
C ARG A 121 -23.51 -10.78 2.29
N GLU A 122 -24.26 -10.49 1.24
CA GLU A 122 -23.87 -9.55 0.19
C GLU A 122 -23.61 -8.16 0.77
N GLY A 123 -24.47 -7.69 1.68
CA GLY A 123 -24.30 -6.41 2.38
C GLY A 123 -23.04 -6.36 3.26
N THR A 124 -22.69 -7.48 3.91
CA THR A 124 -21.45 -7.61 4.68
C THR A 124 -20.23 -7.44 3.78
N TRP A 125 -20.27 -8.00 2.56
CA TRP A 125 -19.19 -7.80 1.60
C TRP A 125 -19.09 -6.36 1.10
N LEU A 126 -20.21 -5.72 0.74
CA LEU A 126 -20.20 -4.33 0.26
C LEU A 126 -19.66 -3.37 1.32
N THR A 127 -20.05 -3.55 2.58
CA THR A 127 -19.48 -2.78 3.71
C THR A 127 -17.99 -3.09 3.90
N GLY A 128 -17.56 -4.34 3.72
CA GLY A 128 -16.15 -4.74 3.73
C GLY A 128 -15.31 -4.08 2.62
N VAL A 129 -15.86 -3.96 1.39
CA VAL A 129 -15.22 -3.21 0.30
C VAL A 129 -15.07 -1.74 0.66
N GLY A 130 -16.11 -1.12 1.24
CA GLY A 130 -16.05 0.25 1.74
C GLY A 130 -14.97 0.44 2.82
N LEU A 131 -14.86 -0.50 3.76
CA LEU A 131 -13.80 -0.50 4.77
C LEU A 131 -12.41 -0.63 4.16
N LEU A 132 -12.21 -1.51 3.17
CA LEU A 132 -10.94 -1.63 2.46
C LEU A 132 -10.53 -0.29 1.82
N VAL A 133 -11.45 0.37 1.12
CA VAL A 133 -11.19 1.68 0.49
C VAL A 133 -10.81 2.72 1.55
N LEU A 134 -11.55 2.79 2.66
CA LEU A 134 -11.26 3.73 3.74
C LEU A 134 -9.93 3.43 4.46
N VAL A 135 -9.56 2.16 4.65
CA VAL A 135 -8.25 1.78 5.22
C VAL A 135 -7.11 2.22 4.29
N LEU A 136 -7.23 2.00 2.98
CA LEU A 136 -6.23 2.45 2.02
C LEU A 136 -6.15 3.99 1.95
N ALA A 137 -7.29 4.68 2.02
CA ALA A 137 -7.34 6.14 2.09
C ALA A 137 -6.72 6.70 3.38
N MET A 138 -6.96 6.05 4.52
CA MET A 138 -6.30 6.38 5.79
C MET A 138 -4.78 6.21 5.67
N ALA A 139 -4.32 5.11 5.08
CA ALA A 139 -2.89 4.85 4.91
C ALA A 139 -2.21 5.91 4.02
N PHE A 140 -2.85 6.30 2.91
CA PHE A 140 -2.36 7.37 2.04
C PHE A 140 -2.36 8.74 2.72
N THR A 141 -3.45 9.12 3.38
CA THR A 141 -3.56 10.45 4.02
C THR A 141 -2.59 10.61 5.19
N GLY A 142 -2.33 9.53 5.94
CA GLY A 142 -1.35 9.53 7.04
C GLY A 142 0.08 9.71 6.56
N GLN A 143 0.40 9.23 5.35
CA GLN A 143 1.72 9.39 4.75
C GLN A 143 2.10 10.87 4.58
N LEU A 144 1.15 11.72 4.17
CA LEU A 144 1.35 13.16 4.01
C LEU A 144 1.67 13.85 5.34
N LEU A 145 1.12 13.37 6.47
CA LEU A 145 1.30 14.02 7.78
C LEU A 145 2.74 13.91 8.32
N ARG A 146 3.60 13.09 7.71
CA ARG A 146 5.04 13.13 7.98
C ARG A 146 5.68 14.42 7.47
N TRP A 147 5.05 15.04 6.47
CA TRP A 147 5.47 16.27 5.81
C TRP A 147 6.93 16.21 5.34
N ASP A 148 7.37 15.02 4.91
CA ASP A 148 8.66 14.75 4.28
C ASP A 148 8.51 14.75 2.74
N GLN A 149 9.63 14.71 2.02
CA GLN A 149 9.62 14.69 0.55
C GLN A 149 8.78 13.54 -0.02
N ASP A 150 8.85 12.34 0.56
CA ASP A 150 8.03 11.19 0.15
C ASP A 150 6.52 11.51 0.24
N GLY A 151 6.07 12.09 1.36
CA GLY A 151 4.67 12.44 1.59
C GLY A 151 4.17 13.54 0.65
N LEU A 152 4.96 14.59 0.44
CA LEU A 152 4.62 15.68 -0.48
C LEU A 152 4.43 15.18 -1.90
N TRP A 153 5.41 14.43 -2.41
CA TRP A 153 5.39 13.95 -3.79
C TRP A 153 4.34 12.88 -4.01
N GLY A 154 4.04 12.06 -3.00
CA GLY A 154 2.88 11.16 -3.03
C GLY A 154 1.57 11.91 -3.32
N VAL A 155 1.36 13.08 -2.69
CA VAL A 155 0.16 13.90 -2.93
C VAL A 155 0.19 14.61 -4.28
N VAL A 156 1.35 15.13 -4.70
CA VAL A 156 1.51 15.72 -6.04
C VAL A 156 1.12 14.69 -7.10
N VAL A 157 1.71 13.50 -7.04
CA VAL A 157 1.44 12.40 -7.97
C VAL A 157 -0.04 11.98 -7.94
N ALA A 158 -0.62 11.78 -6.75
CA ALA A 158 -2.04 11.45 -6.63
C ALA A 158 -2.95 12.54 -7.21
N SER A 159 -2.61 13.82 -7.04
CA SER A 159 -3.36 14.94 -7.60
C SER A 159 -3.30 14.98 -9.13
N GLN A 160 -2.17 14.61 -9.72
CA GLN A 160 -2.07 14.50 -11.18
C GLN A 160 -2.92 13.36 -11.69
N TYR A 161 -2.97 12.21 -10.99
CA TYR A 161 -3.83 11.09 -11.39
C TYR A 161 -5.30 11.46 -11.31
N ALA A 162 -5.71 12.12 -10.23
CA ALA A 162 -7.07 12.64 -10.09
C ALA A 162 -7.41 13.63 -11.21
N GLY A 163 -6.46 14.49 -11.60
CA GLY A 163 -6.60 15.43 -12.72
C GLY A 163 -6.89 14.77 -14.08
N ARG A 164 -6.50 13.50 -14.27
CA ARG A 164 -6.73 12.75 -15.53
C ARG A 164 -8.14 12.15 -15.63
N VAL A 165 -8.94 12.20 -14.55
CA VAL A 165 -10.30 11.68 -14.58
C VAL A 165 -11.16 12.54 -15.51
N PRO A 166 -11.83 11.96 -16.53
CA PRO A 166 -12.68 12.73 -17.43
C PRO A 166 -13.79 13.48 -16.68
N PHE A 167 -14.14 14.68 -17.17
CA PHE A 167 -15.22 15.56 -16.68
C PHE A 167 -15.04 16.17 -15.28
N VAL A 168 -14.47 15.44 -14.31
CA VAL A 168 -14.36 15.87 -12.91
C VAL A 168 -12.91 16.05 -12.42
N GLY A 169 -11.92 15.75 -13.25
CA GLY A 169 -10.52 15.67 -12.84
C GLY A 169 -9.96 16.96 -12.23
N ASP A 170 -10.24 18.12 -12.83
CA ASP A 170 -9.79 19.41 -12.29
C ASP A 170 -10.38 19.71 -10.92
N ALA A 171 -11.65 19.37 -10.71
CA ALA A 171 -12.31 19.51 -9.42
C ALA A 171 -11.70 18.57 -8.37
N LEU A 172 -11.41 17.31 -8.73
CA LEU A 172 -10.76 16.34 -7.85
C LEU A 172 -9.33 16.78 -7.50
N LYS A 173 -8.55 17.25 -8.47
CA LYS A 173 -7.20 17.78 -8.26
C LYS A 173 -7.20 18.96 -7.28
N ARG A 174 -8.09 19.93 -7.49
CA ARG A 174 -8.24 21.10 -6.59
C ARG A 174 -8.75 20.70 -5.20
N LEU A 175 -9.59 19.68 -5.11
CA LEU A 175 -10.04 19.13 -3.84
C LEU A 175 -8.87 18.54 -3.04
N ILE A 176 -8.02 17.73 -3.71
CA ILE A 176 -6.82 17.14 -3.11
C ILE A 176 -5.82 18.23 -2.71
N LEU A 177 -5.46 19.13 -3.62
CA LEU A 177 -4.43 20.14 -3.37
C LEU A 177 -4.90 21.28 -2.46
N ALA A 178 -6.21 21.41 -2.21
CA ALA A 178 -6.79 22.53 -1.48
C ALA A 178 -6.50 23.91 -2.11
N GLY A 179 -6.29 23.95 -3.42
CA GLY A 179 -5.87 25.12 -4.17
C GLY A 179 -5.24 24.71 -5.51
N ASP A 180 -4.46 25.61 -6.10
CA ASP A 180 -3.73 25.33 -7.35
C ASP A 180 -2.38 24.63 -7.10
N PHE A 181 -1.82 24.78 -5.90
CA PHE A 181 -0.53 24.21 -5.49
C PHE A 181 -0.64 23.57 -4.10
N LEU A 182 0.26 22.63 -3.84
CA LEU A 182 0.40 22.01 -2.52
C LEU A 182 0.95 23.04 -1.51
N GLY A 183 0.30 23.18 -0.36
CA GLY A 183 0.79 24.04 0.72
C GLY A 183 0.11 23.77 2.07
N GLY A 184 0.19 24.74 2.99
CA GLY A 184 -0.36 24.60 4.35
C GLY A 184 -1.87 24.31 4.39
N ALA A 185 -2.64 24.84 3.44
CA ALA A 185 -4.07 24.53 3.34
C ALA A 185 -4.31 23.05 3.00
N THR A 186 -3.48 22.46 2.14
CA THR A 186 -3.50 21.02 1.82
C THR A 186 -3.26 20.20 3.07
N LEU A 187 -2.20 20.53 3.81
CA LEU A 187 -1.84 19.85 5.06
C LEU A 187 -2.97 19.90 6.09
N GLY A 188 -3.54 21.09 6.32
CA GLY A 188 -4.63 21.27 7.27
C GLY A 188 -5.86 20.43 6.92
N ARG A 189 -6.22 20.33 5.62
CA ARG A 189 -7.33 19.47 5.17
C ARG A 189 -7.02 17.99 5.36
N PHE A 190 -5.83 17.55 4.97
CA PHE A 190 -5.42 16.15 5.15
C PHE A 190 -5.36 15.77 6.63
N PHE A 191 -4.89 16.66 7.50
CA PHE A 191 -4.93 16.47 8.94
C PHE A 191 -6.38 16.30 9.43
N ALA A 192 -7.30 17.19 9.05
CA ALA A 192 -8.70 17.05 9.43
C ALA A 192 -9.36 15.77 8.89
N LEU A 193 -9.04 15.38 7.64
CA LEU A 193 -9.54 14.14 7.04
C LEU A 193 -9.01 12.91 7.78
N HIS A 194 -7.70 12.84 8.02
CA HIS A 194 -7.04 11.70 8.60
C HIS A 194 -7.33 11.54 10.10
N VAL A 195 -7.40 12.64 10.85
CA VAL A 195 -7.54 12.59 12.32
C VAL A 195 -9.02 12.57 12.76
N ILE A 196 -9.93 13.14 11.97
CA ILE A 196 -11.34 13.30 12.35
C ILE A 196 -12.27 12.56 11.40
N ALA A 197 -12.37 13.02 10.15
CA ALA A 197 -13.47 12.61 9.27
C ALA A 197 -13.42 11.13 8.90
N MET A 198 -12.26 10.64 8.43
CA MET A 198 -12.10 9.26 8.00
C MET A 198 -12.16 8.25 9.17
N PRO A 199 -11.53 8.49 10.34
CA PRO A 199 -11.70 7.60 11.50
C PRO A 199 -13.15 7.47 11.94
N LEU A 200 -13.94 8.55 11.95
CA LEU A 200 -15.36 8.49 12.32
C LEU A 200 -16.17 7.66 11.30
N LEU A 201 -15.94 7.88 9.99
CA LEU A 201 -16.57 7.08 8.94
C LEU A 201 -16.19 5.60 9.04
N LEU A 202 -14.91 5.32 9.29
CA LEU A 202 -14.39 3.98 9.39
C LEU A 202 -14.96 3.25 10.62
N LEU A 203 -15.01 3.90 11.79
CA LEU A 203 -15.62 3.34 13.00
C LEU A 203 -17.13 3.11 12.82
N GLY A 204 -17.85 4.05 12.21
CA GLY A 204 -19.27 3.91 11.91
C GLY A 204 -19.56 2.74 10.96
N LEU A 205 -18.81 2.66 9.85
CA LEU A 205 -18.95 1.58 8.89
C LEU A 205 -18.50 0.23 9.47
N ALA A 206 -17.46 0.19 10.30
CA ALA A 206 -17.02 -1.02 10.99
C ALA A 206 -18.09 -1.51 11.98
N GLY A 207 -18.71 -0.59 12.72
CA GLY A 207 -19.85 -0.90 13.58
C GLY A 207 -21.02 -1.51 12.80
N TYR A 208 -21.38 -0.90 11.66
CA TYR A 208 -22.44 -1.44 10.78
C TYR A 208 -22.06 -2.78 10.15
N HIS A 209 -20.81 -2.95 9.73
CA HIS A 209 -20.29 -4.21 9.23
C HIS A 209 -20.41 -5.34 10.26
N LEU A 210 -20.00 -5.08 11.51
CA LEU A 210 -20.15 -6.02 12.64
C LEU A 210 -21.61 -6.32 12.96
N PHE A 211 -22.50 -5.32 12.87
CA PHE A 211 -23.94 -5.52 13.00
C PHE A 211 -24.46 -6.50 11.94
N LEU A 212 -24.07 -6.36 10.66
CA LEU A 212 -24.47 -7.28 9.60
C LEU A 212 -23.91 -8.69 9.81
N VAL A 213 -22.67 -8.82 10.30
CA VAL A 213 -22.08 -10.12 10.66
C VAL A 213 -22.89 -10.80 11.75
N GLN A 214 -23.30 -10.07 12.79
CA GLN A 214 -24.13 -10.61 13.87
C GLN A 214 -25.55 -10.93 13.37
N HIS A 215 -26.14 -10.07 12.54
CA HIS A 215 -27.49 -10.24 12.04
C HIS A 215 -27.64 -11.42 11.06
N HIS A 216 -26.66 -11.64 10.18
CA HIS A 216 -26.67 -12.73 9.21
C HIS A 216 -25.92 -13.99 9.67
N GLY A 217 -25.20 -13.92 10.78
CA GLY A 217 -24.39 -15.00 11.33
C GLY A 217 -23.09 -15.26 10.56
N ILE A 218 -22.11 -15.81 11.25
CA ILE A 218 -20.81 -16.18 10.68
C ILE A 218 -20.98 -17.40 9.76
N SER A 219 -20.56 -17.27 8.49
CA SER A 219 -20.56 -18.39 7.54
C SER A 219 -19.77 -19.58 8.09
N GLU A 220 -20.38 -20.75 8.04
CA GLU A 220 -19.74 -22.04 8.30
C GLU A 220 -18.57 -22.31 7.32
N PRO A 221 -17.57 -23.15 7.71
CA PRO A 221 -16.49 -23.53 6.81
C PRO A 221 -17.06 -24.26 5.59
N PRO A 222 -16.67 -23.88 4.36
CA PRO A 222 -17.30 -24.44 3.16
C PRO A 222 -16.89 -25.91 2.95
N ARG A 223 -17.85 -26.74 2.58
CA ARG A 223 -17.65 -28.13 2.16
C ARG A 223 -17.94 -28.28 0.67
N ALA A 224 -17.16 -29.10 -0.02
CA ALA A 224 -17.31 -29.29 -1.45
C ALA A 224 -18.59 -30.07 -1.76
N GLY A 225 -19.40 -29.58 -2.71
CA GLY A 225 -20.68 -30.21 -3.06
C GLY A 225 -21.86 -29.74 -2.20
N GLU A 226 -21.66 -28.75 -1.33
CA GLU A 226 -22.71 -28.08 -0.56
C GLU A 226 -22.89 -26.63 -1.06
N PRO A 227 -23.50 -26.42 -2.25
CA PRO A 227 -23.71 -25.09 -2.80
C PRO A 227 -24.72 -24.29 -1.98
N VAL A 228 -24.58 -22.96 -2.01
CA VAL A 228 -25.59 -22.06 -1.42
C VAL A 228 -26.79 -21.96 -2.35
N GLU A 229 -27.95 -22.41 -1.87
CA GLU A 229 -29.24 -22.18 -2.51
C GLU A 229 -30.00 -21.11 -1.73
N LYS A 230 -30.53 -20.08 -2.40
CA LYS A 230 -31.19 -18.95 -1.70
C LYS A 230 -32.44 -19.40 -0.95
N ASP A 231 -33.22 -20.25 -1.61
CA ASP A 231 -34.46 -20.78 -1.08
C ASP A 231 -34.15 -21.73 0.08
N GLY A 232 -34.71 -21.44 1.25
CA GLY A 232 -34.48 -22.28 2.43
C GLY A 232 -33.12 -22.08 3.12
N TYR A 233 -32.15 -21.32 2.59
CA TYR A 233 -30.83 -21.12 3.26
C TYR A 233 -30.97 -20.69 4.71
N ARG A 234 -31.82 -19.69 4.98
CA ARG A 234 -32.02 -19.17 6.34
C ARG A 234 -32.61 -20.22 7.28
N ARG A 235 -33.42 -21.15 6.76
CA ARG A 235 -33.96 -22.26 7.55
C ARG A 235 -32.87 -23.28 7.82
N HIS A 236 -32.15 -23.70 6.78
CA HIS A 236 -31.01 -24.61 6.88
C HIS A 236 -29.95 -24.10 7.86
N TYR A 237 -29.59 -22.82 7.78
CA TYR A 237 -28.61 -22.21 8.68
C TYR A 237 -29.08 -22.19 10.14
N ARG A 238 -30.38 -21.97 10.40
CA ARG A 238 -30.95 -22.10 11.75
C ARG A 238 -30.90 -23.54 12.26
N GLU A 239 -31.30 -24.50 11.44
CA GLU A 239 -31.24 -25.92 11.77
C GLU A 239 -29.79 -26.38 12.04
N LEU A 240 -28.81 -25.83 11.31
CA LEU A 240 -27.39 -26.07 11.55
C LEU A 240 -26.96 -25.54 12.93
N LEU A 241 -27.38 -24.34 13.31
CA LEU A 241 -27.07 -23.78 14.64
C LEU A 241 -27.77 -24.56 15.76
N GLU A 242 -29.02 -24.99 15.57
CA GLU A 242 -29.72 -25.82 16.57
C GLU A 242 -29.03 -27.18 16.80
N ARG A 243 -28.42 -27.76 15.75
CA ARG A 243 -27.76 -29.07 15.82
C ARG A 243 -26.29 -28.99 16.25
N GLU A 244 -25.56 -28.03 15.69
CA GLU A 244 -24.10 -27.92 15.77
C GLU A 244 -23.63 -26.52 16.21
N GLY A 245 -24.53 -25.65 16.66
CA GLY A 245 -24.18 -24.34 17.19
C GLY A 245 -23.43 -24.45 18.51
N VAL A 246 -22.45 -23.58 18.68
CA VAL A 246 -21.77 -23.38 19.96
C VAL A 246 -21.73 -21.90 20.28
N GLN A 247 -21.74 -21.54 21.56
CA GLN A 247 -21.63 -20.15 21.97
C GLN A 247 -20.31 -19.54 21.52
N HIS A 248 -20.37 -18.34 20.94
CA HIS A 248 -19.19 -17.59 20.51
C HIS A 248 -18.23 -17.36 21.68
N PHE A 249 -18.71 -16.76 22.76
CA PHE A 249 -17.97 -16.70 24.01
C PHE A 249 -18.29 -17.92 24.89
N PRO A 250 -17.29 -18.66 25.42
CA PRO A 250 -15.85 -18.45 25.28
C PRO A 250 -15.21 -19.19 24.09
N TRP A 251 -15.94 -20.08 23.43
CA TRP A 251 -15.36 -21.16 22.60
C TRP A 251 -14.71 -20.69 21.28
N ALA A 252 -15.27 -19.67 20.63
CA ALA A 252 -14.65 -19.00 19.48
C ALA A 252 -13.81 -17.80 19.90
N ALA A 253 -14.31 -17.01 20.87
CA ALA A 253 -13.74 -15.74 21.29
C ALA A 253 -12.29 -15.83 21.79
N TRP A 254 -11.89 -16.94 22.43
CA TRP A 254 -10.52 -17.05 22.96
C TRP A 254 -9.45 -16.99 21.84
N ARG A 255 -9.71 -17.58 20.67
CA ARG A 255 -8.76 -17.54 19.53
C ARG A 255 -8.63 -16.13 18.98
N GLU A 256 -9.76 -15.42 18.92
CA GLU A 256 -9.81 -14.03 18.49
C GLU A 256 -8.99 -13.13 19.43
N VAL A 257 -9.18 -13.30 20.75
CA VAL A 257 -8.41 -12.56 21.77
C VAL A 257 -6.93 -12.89 21.69
N VAL A 258 -6.55 -14.17 21.57
CA VAL A 258 -5.15 -14.58 21.45
C VAL A 258 -4.50 -14.00 20.20
N ALA A 259 -5.17 -14.11 19.03
CA ALA A 259 -4.64 -13.58 17.78
C ALA A 259 -4.54 -12.04 17.79
N ALA A 260 -5.55 -11.35 18.32
CA ALA A 260 -5.53 -9.89 18.48
C ALA A 260 -4.42 -9.44 19.44
N ALA A 261 -4.29 -10.09 20.60
CA ALA A 261 -3.23 -9.79 21.56
C ALA A 261 -1.85 -10.03 20.95
N ALA A 262 -1.64 -11.16 20.25
CA ALA A 262 -0.39 -11.45 19.58
C ALA A 262 -0.04 -10.39 18.51
N ALA A 263 -1.01 -9.96 17.72
CA ALA A 263 -0.81 -8.89 16.72
C ALA A 263 -0.46 -7.54 17.37
N VAL A 264 -1.18 -7.14 18.44
CA VAL A 264 -0.89 -5.90 19.17
C VAL A 264 0.48 -5.97 19.83
N VAL A 265 0.84 -7.09 20.46
CA VAL A 265 2.18 -7.30 21.05
C VAL A 265 3.25 -7.22 19.98
N ALA A 266 3.06 -7.85 18.81
CA ALA A 266 3.99 -7.75 17.70
C ALA A 266 4.18 -6.30 17.23
N VAL A 267 3.10 -5.53 17.10
CA VAL A 267 3.18 -4.09 16.75
C VAL A 267 3.92 -3.29 17.82
N VAL A 268 3.67 -3.54 19.11
CA VAL A 268 4.37 -2.86 20.21
C VAL A 268 5.86 -3.21 20.20
N LEU A 269 6.21 -4.49 20.01
CA LEU A 269 7.60 -4.94 19.94
C LEU A 269 8.32 -4.35 18.72
N LEU A 270 7.69 -4.33 17.55
CA LEU A 270 8.25 -3.68 16.36
C LEU A 270 8.43 -2.18 16.59
N GLY A 271 7.45 -1.52 17.20
CA GLY A 271 7.55 -0.10 17.56
C GLY A 271 8.66 0.20 18.57
N ALA A 272 8.89 -0.69 19.54
CA ALA A 272 9.92 -0.52 20.57
C ALA A 272 11.33 -0.84 20.07
N LEU A 273 11.48 -1.93 19.30
CA LEU A 273 12.77 -2.48 18.90
C LEU A 273 13.28 -1.90 17.59
N VAL A 274 12.37 -1.71 16.61
CA VAL A 274 12.71 -1.19 15.28
C VAL A 274 12.41 0.31 15.21
N GLY A 275 11.30 0.75 15.80
CA GLY A 275 10.78 2.10 15.60
C GLY A 275 9.95 2.21 14.32
N ALA A 276 9.38 3.39 14.08
CA ALA A 276 8.69 3.68 12.82
C ALA A 276 9.72 3.91 11.69
N ARG A 277 9.24 3.91 10.43
CA ARG A 277 10.03 4.34 9.27
C ARG A 277 10.71 5.68 9.55
N GLU A 278 11.97 5.79 9.16
CA GLU A 278 12.74 7.04 9.24
C GLU A 278 12.05 8.15 8.46
N LEU A 279 12.21 9.39 8.94
CA LEU A 279 11.73 10.55 8.20
C LEU A 279 12.61 10.74 6.96
N GLY A 280 11.97 10.99 5.82
CA GLY A 280 12.70 11.40 4.62
C GLY A 280 13.29 12.79 4.75
N GLU A 281 13.83 13.32 3.66
CA GLU A 281 14.32 14.70 3.63
C GLU A 281 13.20 15.71 3.97
N PRO A 282 13.56 16.85 4.59
CA PRO A 282 12.62 17.93 4.85
C PRO A 282 11.87 18.39 3.59
N PRO A 283 10.66 18.93 3.74
CA PRO A 283 9.83 19.33 2.62
C PRO A 283 10.47 20.47 1.84
N ASP A 284 10.80 20.22 0.58
CA ASP A 284 11.29 21.23 -0.35
C ASP A 284 10.58 21.08 -1.70
N PRO A 285 9.63 21.98 -2.02
CA PRO A 285 8.91 21.95 -3.29
C PRO A 285 9.77 22.21 -4.52
N ALA A 286 10.97 22.79 -4.33
CA ALA A 286 11.89 23.12 -5.43
C ALA A 286 12.83 21.95 -5.77
N SER A 287 13.01 20.98 -4.88
CA SER A 287 13.78 19.77 -5.17
C SER A 287 12.88 18.62 -5.64
N VAL A 288 13.32 17.99 -6.72
CA VAL A 288 12.79 16.69 -7.13
C VAL A 288 13.46 15.64 -6.23
N PRO A 289 12.72 14.83 -5.45
CA PRO A 289 13.30 13.92 -4.49
C PRO A 289 14.14 12.89 -5.21
N ARG A 290 15.24 12.53 -4.57
CA ARG A 290 16.15 11.53 -5.11
C ARG A 290 15.47 10.19 -5.30
N GLN A 291 14.52 9.71 -4.50
CA GLN A 291 13.70 8.52 -4.82
C GLN A 291 12.41 8.53 -3.99
N PRO A 292 11.30 9.17 -4.46
CA PRO A 292 10.07 9.18 -3.69
C PRO A 292 9.48 7.77 -3.64
N ARG A 293 9.49 7.14 -2.45
CA ARG A 293 9.02 5.76 -2.27
C ARG A 293 7.79 5.73 -1.37
N PRO A 294 6.63 5.30 -1.88
CA PRO A 294 5.47 5.14 -1.03
C PRO A 294 5.66 3.97 -0.06
N ASP A 295 4.78 3.89 0.94
CA ASP A 295 4.73 2.73 1.81
C ASP A 295 4.37 1.44 1.04
N TRP A 296 4.76 0.28 1.58
CA TRP A 296 4.76 -1.01 0.88
C TRP A 296 3.40 -1.36 0.23
N PHE A 297 2.29 -0.97 0.86
CA PHE A 297 0.94 -1.27 0.38
C PHE A 297 0.53 -0.47 -0.87
N LEU A 298 1.26 0.60 -1.21
CA LEU A 298 1.12 1.35 -2.48
C LEU A 298 2.28 1.09 -3.46
N MET A 299 3.35 0.42 -3.01
CA MET A 299 4.55 0.19 -3.81
C MET A 299 4.28 -0.55 -5.11
N TRP A 300 3.41 -1.57 -5.10
CA TRP A 300 3.04 -2.30 -6.30
C TRP A 300 2.38 -1.40 -7.37
N TYR A 301 1.56 -0.45 -6.93
CA TYR A 301 0.83 0.44 -7.83
C TYR A 301 1.75 1.52 -8.38
N TYR A 302 2.63 2.05 -7.53
CA TYR A 302 3.72 2.93 -7.96
C TYR A 302 4.59 2.26 -9.03
N ALA A 303 5.05 1.04 -8.77
CA ALA A 303 5.88 0.29 -9.72
C ALA A 303 5.15 0.06 -11.05
N LEU A 304 3.87 -0.36 -11.01
CA LEU A 304 3.05 -0.54 -12.22
C LEU A 304 3.01 0.73 -13.06
N ILE A 305 2.75 1.87 -12.41
CA ILE A 305 2.64 3.14 -13.11
C ILE A 305 3.99 3.61 -13.65
N ALA A 306 5.08 3.29 -12.96
CA ALA A 306 6.41 3.68 -13.38
C ALA A 306 6.94 2.81 -14.55
N VAL A 307 6.63 1.51 -14.60
CA VAL A 307 7.11 0.60 -15.67
C VAL A 307 6.17 0.46 -16.87
N LYS A 308 4.97 1.05 -16.82
CA LYS A 308 3.99 0.91 -17.91
C LYS A 308 4.55 1.41 -19.26
N PRO A 309 4.16 0.78 -20.38
CA PRO A 309 4.38 1.34 -21.70
C PRO A 309 3.71 2.72 -21.87
N ARG A 310 4.31 3.56 -22.73
CA ARG A 310 3.72 4.84 -23.14
C ARG A 310 2.36 4.61 -23.83
N GLY A 311 1.38 5.45 -23.51
CA GLY A 311 0.01 5.35 -24.03
C GLY A 311 -0.95 4.56 -23.12
N LEU A 312 -0.45 3.90 -22.06
CA LEU A 312 -1.29 3.19 -21.07
C LEU A 312 -1.45 3.99 -19.76
N GLU A 313 -1.15 5.28 -19.77
CA GLU A 313 -1.22 6.16 -18.60
C GLU A 313 -2.63 6.17 -18.02
N ASP A 314 -3.64 6.50 -18.84
CA ASP A 314 -5.00 6.66 -18.35
C ASP A 314 -5.60 5.32 -17.93
N LEU A 315 -5.28 4.25 -18.67
CA LEU A 315 -5.69 2.88 -18.33
C LEU A 315 -5.21 2.46 -16.95
N THR A 316 -3.92 2.67 -16.68
CA THR A 316 -3.30 2.20 -15.43
C THR A 316 -3.57 3.14 -14.26
N MET A 317 -3.50 4.46 -14.45
CA MET A 317 -3.63 5.45 -13.38
C MET A 317 -5.08 5.71 -12.97
N VAL A 318 -6.04 5.64 -13.90
CA VAL A 318 -7.44 6.03 -13.66
C VAL A 318 -8.37 4.81 -13.73
N TYR A 319 -8.38 4.12 -14.86
CA TYR A 319 -9.39 3.10 -15.11
C TYR A 319 -9.17 1.82 -14.31
N LEU A 320 -7.92 1.41 -14.07
CA LEU A 320 -7.64 0.19 -13.32
C LEU A 320 -8.20 0.21 -11.88
N PRO A 321 -7.97 1.24 -11.03
CA PRO A 321 -8.61 1.31 -9.71
C PRO A 321 -10.15 1.30 -9.77
N ILE A 322 -10.73 2.00 -10.75
CA ILE A 322 -12.19 2.06 -10.93
C ILE A 322 -12.75 0.68 -11.28
N VAL A 323 -12.12 -0.02 -12.23
CA VAL A 323 -12.52 -1.36 -12.64
C VAL A 323 -12.33 -2.35 -11.49
N ALA A 324 -11.20 -2.28 -10.75
CA ALA A 324 -10.97 -3.12 -9.59
C ALA A 324 -12.06 -2.94 -8.53
N LEU A 325 -12.42 -1.70 -8.20
CA LEU A 325 -13.51 -1.40 -7.28
C LEU A 325 -14.85 -1.89 -7.81
N ALA A 326 -15.17 -1.66 -9.08
CA ALA A 326 -16.40 -2.13 -9.71
C ALA A 326 -16.52 -3.65 -9.67
N VAL A 327 -15.44 -4.38 -9.98
CA VAL A 327 -15.40 -5.84 -9.88
C VAL A 327 -15.70 -6.28 -8.45
N LEU A 328 -15.05 -5.69 -7.44
CA LEU A 328 -15.31 -6.03 -6.04
C LEU A 328 -16.78 -5.79 -5.67
N LEU A 329 -17.38 -4.67 -6.07
CA LEU A 329 -18.79 -4.37 -5.79
C LEU A 329 -19.76 -5.31 -6.53
N LEU A 330 -19.41 -5.79 -7.72
CA LEU A 330 -20.26 -6.65 -8.54
C LEU A 330 -20.17 -8.14 -8.18
N VAL A 331 -19.08 -8.60 -7.56
CA VAL A 331 -18.89 -10.01 -7.15
C VAL A 331 -20.12 -10.63 -6.44
N PRO A 332 -20.69 -10.03 -5.39
CA PRO A 332 -21.85 -10.62 -4.70
C PRO A 332 -23.13 -10.59 -5.54
N ILE A 333 -23.25 -9.66 -6.49
CA ILE A 333 -24.43 -9.51 -7.36
C ILE A 333 -24.42 -10.56 -8.47
N VAL A 334 -23.24 -10.79 -9.07
CA VAL A 334 -23.06 -11.75 -10.17
C VAL A 334 -23.02 -13.19 -9.66
N ALA A 335 -22.47 -13.42 -8.46
CA ALA A 335 -22.33 -14.76 -7.89
C ALA A 335 -22.93 -14.90 -6.48
N PRO A 336 -24.25 -14.61 -6.28
CA PRO A 336 -24.88 -14.61 -4.96
C PRO A 336 -25.11 -16.00 -4.37
N ALA A 337 -25.07 -17.05 -5.21
CA ALA A 337 -25.43 -18.43 -4.86
C ALA A 337 -24.40 -19.42 -5.45
N GLY A 338 -24.54 -20.72 -5.15
CA GLY A 338 -23.70 -21.80 -5.66
C GLY A 338 -22.51 -22.16 -4.77
N GLU A 339 -21.55 -22.89 -5.32
CA GLU A 339 -20.42 -23.49 -4.60
C GLU A 339 -19.53 -22.47 -3.87
N ARG A 340 -18.97 -22.87 -2.72
CA ARG A 340 -18.16 -22.03 -1.82
C ARG A 340 -16.76 -22.58 -1.57
N ALA A 341 -16.58 -23.90 -1.61
CA ALA A 341 -15.31 -24.55 -1.33
C ALA A 341 -14.25 -24.11 -2.36
N PRO A 342 -13.06 -23.66 -1.91
CA PRO A 342 -11.99 -23.23 -2.81
C PRO A 342 -11.60 -24.29 -3.85
N SER A 343 -11.62 -25.57 -3.46
CA SER A 343 -11.32 -26.73 -4.34
C SER A 343 -12.27 -26.88 -5.52
N ARG A 344 -13.47 -26.30 -5.45
CA ARG A 344 -14.48 -26.31 -6.52
C ARG A 344 -14.64 -24.93 -7.17
N ARG A 345 -13.78 -23.98 -6.83
CA ARG A 345 -13.75 -22.61 -7.38
C ARG A 345 -12.36 -22.26 -7.90
N PRO A 346 -11.85 -22.98 -8.93
CA PRO A 346 -10.48 -22.79 -9.42
C PRO A 346 -10.23 -21.36 -9.91
N TRP A 347 -11.24 -20.69 -10.47
CA TRP A 347 -11.13 -19.28 -10.86
C TRP A 347 -10.89 -18.35 -9.66
N ALA A 348 -11.54 -18.59 -8.51
CA ALA A 348 -11.36 -17.75 -7.33
C ALA A 348 -9.96 -17.93 -6.75
N VAL A 349 -9.48 -19.17 -6.68
CA VAL A 349 -8.11 -19.50 -6.26
C VAL A 349 -7.09 -18.91 -7.24
N GLY A 350 -7.30 -19.11 -8.54
CA GLY A 350 -6.43 -18.59 -9.60
C GLY A 350 -6.34 -17.07 -9.57
N SER A 351 -7.46 -16.35 -9.45
CA SER A 351 -7.47 -14.89 -9.37
C SER A 351 -6.70 -14.36 -8.16
N VAL A 352 -6.89 -14.94 -6.97
CA VAL A 352 -6.13 -14.52 -5.78
C VAL A 352 -4.65 -14.86 -5.91
N ALA A 353 -4.31 -16.05 -6.43
CA ALA A 353 -2.92 -16.43 -6.66
C ALA A 353 -2.22 -15.47 -7.63
N VAL A 354 -2.86 -15.15 -8.75
CA VAL A 354 -2.36 -14.17 -9.72
C VAL A 354 -2.22 -12.79 -9.08
N LEU A 355 -3.21 -12.33 -8.32
CA LEU A 355 -3.12 -11.02 -7.64
C LEU A 355 -1.96 -10.98 -6.64
N VAL A 356 -1.76 -12.03 -5.84
CA VAL A 356 -0.63 -12.13 -4.91
C VAL A 356 0.71 -12.13 -5.65
N LEU A 357 0.83 -12.89 -6.74
CA LEU A 357 2.04 -12.93 -7.55
C LEU A 357 2.32 -11.58 -8.22
N VAL A 358 1.31 -10.94 -8.81
CA VAL A 358 1.44 -9.63 -9.46
C VAL A 358 1.79 -8.57 -8.42
N PHE A 359 1.10 -8.53 -7.28
CA PHE A 359 1.41 -7.57 -6.20
C PHE A 359 2.82 -7.79 -5.65
N GLY A 360 3.22 -9.04 -5.43
CA GLY A 360 4.55 -9.38 -4.94
C GLY A 360 5.65 -9.02 -5.95
N ALA A 361 5.47 -9.37 -7.22
CA ALA A 361 6.42 -9.05 -8.30
C ALA A 361 6.54 -7.53 -8.50
N LEU A 362 5.42 -6.81 -8.59
CA LEU A 362 5.42 -5.35 -8.73
C LEU A 362 5.98 -4.65 -7.49
N THR A 363 5.72 -5.16 -6.28
CA THR A 363 6.33 -4.62 -5.06
C THR A 363 7.84 -4.82 -5.09
N ALA A 364 8.32 -6.00 -5.50
CA ALA A 364 9.75 -6.28 -5.63
C ALA A 364 10.41 -5.39 -6.69
N ILE A 365 9.76 -5.18 -7.84
CA ILE A 365 10.18 -4.21 -8.85
C ILE A 365 10.18 -2.80 -8.24
N GLY A 366 9.13 -2.43 -7.50
CA GLY A 366 9.01 -1.18 -6.74
C GLY A 366 10.21 -0.89 -5.84
N TYR A 367 10.73 -1.89 -5.12
CA TYR A 367 11.89 -1.69 -4.25
C TYR A 367 13.24 -1.70 -4.97
N ARG A 368 13.33 -2.40 -6.12
CA ARG A 368 14.58 -2.58 -6.87
C ARG A 368 14.73 -1.63 -8.06
N GLY A 369 13.65 -0.98 -8.47
CA GLY A 369 13.62 -0.17 -9.69
C GLY A 369 14.57 1.02 -9.59
N PRO A 370 15.34 1.31 -10.65
CA PRO A 370 16.21 2.48 -10.71
C PRO A 370 15.35 3.70 -11.02
N TRP A 371 14.58 4.17 -10.04
CA TRP A 371 13.58 5.23 -10.22
C TRP A 371 14.15 6.64 -10.38
N VAL A 372 15.47 6.78 -10.37
CA VAL A 372 16.18 8.04 -10.61
C VAL A 372 17.54 7.81 -11.23
N PRO A 373 18.14 8.86 -11.80
CA PRO A 373 19.55 8.89 -12.13
C PRO A 373 20.46 8.67 -10.90
N ASP A 374 21.56 7.95 -11.08
CA ASP A 374 22.65 7.79 -10.11
C ASP A 374 23.61 8.99 -10.19
N LEU A 375 23.24 10.09 -9.51
CA LEU A 375 24.02 11.32 -9.46
C LEU A 375 25.36 11.17 -8.71
N GLU A 376 25.59 10.04 -8.02
CA GLU A 376 26.82 9.77 -7.24
C GLU A 376 27.80 8.86 -8.00
N SER A 377 27.47 8.48 -9.24
CA SER A 377 28.34 7.64 -10.06
C SER A 377 29.69 8.30 -10.34
N GLU A 378 30.78 7.62 -9.97
CA GLU A 378 32.14 8.10 -10.26
C GLU A 378 32.55 7.85 -11.72
N PRO A 379 33.35 8.74 -12.35
CA PRO A 379 33.81 8.55 -13.72
C PRO A 379 34.66 7.28 -13.85
N LEU A 380 34.55 6.61 -15.01
CA LEU A 380 35.45 5.49 -15.33
C LEU A 380 36.90 5.96 -15.42
N THR A 381 37.81 5.20 -14.82
CA THR A 381 39.23 5.54 -14.75
C THR A 381 40.04 4.91 -15.88
N ALA A 382 41.25 5.44 -16.14
CA ALA A 382 42.16 4.86 -17.13
C ALA A 382 42.57 3.41 -16.82
N ALA A 383 42.54 3.01 -15.55
CA ALA A 383 42.81 1.63 -15.13
C ALA A 383 41.69 0.67 -15.55
N GLU A 384 40.49 1.18 -15.75
CA GLU A 384 39.29 0.43 -16.13
C GLU A 384 39.06 0.43 -17.64
N LEU A 385 39.82 1.25 -18.37
CA LEU A 385 39.84 1.32 -19.83
C LEU A 385 41.29 1.24 -20.34
N PRO A 386 42.01 0.13 -20.11
CA PRO A 386 43.43 0.00 -20.46
C PRO A 386 43.72 0.15 -21.96
N ALA A 387 42.74 -0.08 -22.84
CA ALA A 387 42.87 0.10 -24.29
C ALA A 387 42.47 1.51 -24.77
N ALA A 388 42.05 2.41 -23.87
CA ALA A 388 41.54 3.73 -24.26
C ALA A 388 42.64 4.65 -24.79
N SER A 389 42.38 5.21 -25.97
CA SER A 389 43.14 6.36 -26.48
C SER A 389 42.92 7.62 -25.62
N PRO A 390 43.78 8.65 -25.71
CA PRO A 390 43.55 9.92 -25.00
C PRO A 390 42.19 10.56 -25.31
N ALA A 391 41.69 10.40 -26.55
CA ALA A 391 40.37 10.88 -26.96
C ALA A 391 39.23 10.09 -26.28
N ALA A 392 39.40 8.77 -26.10
CA ALA A 392 38.43 7.94 -25.38
C ALA A 392 38.43 8.23 -23.87
N LEU A 393 39.59 8.52 -23.26
CA LEU A 393 39.64 8.94 -21.85
C LEU A 393 39.01 10.33 -21.65
N GLU A 394 39.17 11.23 -22.62
CA GLU A 394 38.45 12.51 -22.61
C GLU A 394 36.95 12.30 -22.77
N GLY A 395 36.54 11.42 -23.69
CA GLY A 395 35.14 11.02 -23.86
C GLY A 395 34.49 10.49 -22.59
N ALA A 396 35.20 9.64 -21.83
CA ALA A 396 34.71 9.14 -20.54
C ALA A 396 34.49 10.27 -19.52
N ARG A 397 35.41 11.25 -19.47
CA ARG A 397 35.28 12.43 -18.60
C ARG A 397 34.12 13.31 -19.02
N THR A 398 33.98 13.62 -20.31
CA THR A 398 32.86 14.40 -20.85
C THR A 398 31.53 13.69 -20.61
N PHE A 399 31.47 12.37 -20.81
CA PHE A 399 30.28 11.57 -20.57
C PHE A 399 29.80 11.65 -19.11
N HIS A 400 30.73 11.66 -18.15
CA HIS A 400 30.42 11.88 -16.74
C HIS A 400 30.04 13.35 -16.46
N ALA A 401 30.82 14.32 -16.94
CA ALA A 401 30.62 15.74 -16.70
C ALA A 401 29.26 16.27 -17.22
N GLU A 402 28.81 15.75 -18.36
CA GLU A 402 27.51 16.05 -18.97
C GLU A 402 26.34 15.28 -18.32
N GLY A 403 26.62 14.51 -17.26
CA GLY A 403 25.62 13.76 -16.50
C GLY A 403 25.08 12.51 -17.21
N CYS A 404 25.68 12.09 -18.33
CA CYS A 404 25.20 10.92 -19.06
C CYS A 404 25.34 9.64 -18.23
N GLN A 405 26.42 9.52 -17.46
CA GLN A 405 26.66 8.37 -16.56
C GLN A 405 25.65 8.28 -15.41
N ALA A 406 25.05 9.41 -15.00
CA ALA A 406 23.99 9.36 -14.00
C ALA A 406 22.76 8.64 -14.51
N CYS A 407 22.47 8.67 -15.81
CA CYS A 407 21.32 7.96 -16.36
C CYS A 407 21.71 6.58 -16.92
N HIS A 408 22.90 6.42 -17.47
CA HIS A 408 23.29 5.27 -18.28
C HIS A 408 24.34 4.40 -17.62
N THR A 409 24.14 3.08 -17.69
CA THR A 409 25.12 2.10 -17.22
C THR A 409 26.15 1.83 -18.32
N VAL A 410 27.43 1.82 -17.95
CA VAL A 410 28.56 1.43 -18.80
C VAL A 410 29.50 0.54 -17.97
N LEU A 411 29.79 -0.66 -18.46
CA LEU A 411 30.63 -1.66 -17.75
C LEU A 411 30.15 -1.93 -16.32
N GLY A 412 28.84 -1.93 -16.09
CA GLY A 412 28.24 -2.12 -14.77
C GLY A 412 28.36 -0.92 -13.81
N ARG A 413 28.81 0.25 -14.28
CA ARG A 413 28.84 1.52 -13.52
C ARG A 413 27.89 2.57 -14.08
N GLY A 414 27.40 3.46 -13.22
CA GLY A 414 26.43 4.50 -13.59
C GLY A 414 24.99 4.13 -13.26
N GLY A 415 24.05 4.97 -13.69
CA GLY A 415 22.63 4.76 -13.42
C GLY A 415 21.98 3.76 -14.37
N ALA A 416 20.84 3.22 -13.95
CA ALA A 416 20.03 2.29 -14.76
C ALA A 416 18.68 2.91 -15.19
N TRP A 417 18.58 4.24 -15.15
CA TRP A 417 17.39 4.98 -15.59
C TRP A 417 17.25 4.96 -17.12
N GLY A 418 18.35 5.21 -17.81
CA GLY A 418 18.51 5.06 -19.26
C GLY A 418 18.98 3.65 -19.63
N PRO A 419 18.92 3.29 -20.93
CA PRO A 419 19.44 2.02 -21.41
C PRO A 419 20.93 1.85 -21.10
N GLU A 420 21.34 0.62 -20.81
CA GLU A 420 22.75 0.26 -20.73
C GLU A 420 23.45 0.51 -22.07
N LEU A 421 24.61 1.18 -22.01
CA LEU A 421 25.39 1.61 -23.17
C LEU A 421 26.69 0.83 -23.37
N THR A 422 26.98 -0.14 -22.50
CA THR A 422 28.19 -0.99 -22.58
C THR A 422 28.41 -1.59 -23.98
N ASP A 423 27.35 -1.95 -24.70
CA ASP A 423 27.41 -2.54 -26.04
C ASP A 423 26.56 -1.77 -27.07
N VAL A 424 26.47 -0.43 -26.89
CA VAL A 424 25.55 0.37 -27.72
C VAL A 424 25.99 0.40 -29.19
N LEU A 425 27.30 0.41 -29.47
CA LEU A 425 27.81 0.49 -30.84
C LEU A 425 27.73 -0.84 -31.60
N ALA A 426 27.74 -1.98 -30.90
CA ALA A 426 27.36 -3.26 -31.49
C ALA A 426 25.89 -3.32 -31.95
N ARG A 427 25.00 -2.56 -31.29
CA ARG A 427 23.55 -2.54 -31.58
C ARG A 427 23.12 -1.37 -32.46
N MET A 428 23.94 -0.33 -32.60
CA MET A 428 23.56 0.92 -33.24
C MET A 428 24.76 1.65 -33.85
N SER A 429 24.62 2.10 -35.10
CA SER A 429 25.66 2.90 -35.77
C SER A 429 25.98 4.19 -35.00
N PRO A 430 27.25 4.64 -34.96
CA PRO A 430 27.65 5.89 -34.29
C PRO A 430 26.79 7.10 -34.69
N ALA A 431 26.47 7.26 -35.99
CA ALA A 431 25.64 8.35 -36.48
C ALA A 431 24.23 8.40 -35.83
N ARG A 432 23.65 7.23 -35.53
CA ARG A 432 22.34 7.13 -34.89
C ARG A 432 22.42 7.36 -33.38
N VAL A 433 23.54 7.01 -32.75
CA VAL A 433 23.82 7.40 -31.36
C VAL A 433 23.95 8.93 -31.27
N SER A 434 24.74 9.55 -32.14
CA SER A 434 24.86 11.02 -32.23
C SER A 434 23.50 11.70 -32.42
N GLU A 435 22.67 11.20 -33.34
CA GLU A 435 21.34 11.75 -33.57
C GLU A 435 20.49 11.74 -32.29
N ARG A 436 20.52 10.63 -31.53
CA ARG A 436 19.77 10.50 -30.28
C ARG A 436 20.30 11.39 -29.17
N VAL A 437 21.63 11.51 -29.03
CA VAL A 437 22.25 12.39 -28.02
C VAL A 437 21.90 13.85 -28.31
N LEU A 438 22.03 14.27 -29.57
CA LEU A 438 21.78 15.67 -29.95
C LEU A 438 20.29 16.03 -29.87
N ASN A 439 19.40 15.12 -30.26
CA ASN A 439 17.96 15.41 -30.34
C ASN A 439 17.17 15.02 -29.08
N GLY A 440 17.77 14.24 -28.17
CA GLY A 440 17.08 13.64 -27.05
C GLY A 440 16.12 12.52 -27.50
N ILE A 441 15.66 11.72 -26.54
CA ILE A 441 14.63 10.70 -26.77
C ILE A 441 13.85 10.43 -25.49
N GLY A 442 12.53 10.65 -25.53
CA GLY A 442 11.71 10.43 -24.34
C GLY A 442 12.04 11.41 -23.22
N ASP A 443 12.48 10.88 -22.08
CA ASP A 443 12.88 11.66 -20.90
C ASP A 443 14.38 12.06 -20.94
N MET A 444 15.13 11.61 -21.96
CA MET A 444 16.51 12.05 -22.20
C MET A 444 16.51 13.44 -22.86
N PRO A 445 17.16 14.46 -22.27
CA PRO A 445 17.21 15.81 -22.83
C PRO A 445 18.04 15.88 -24.12
N PRO A 446 17.78 16.86 -24.99
CA PRO A 446 18.62 17.12 -26.16
C PRO A 446 19.91 17.83 -25.78
N TYR A 447 21.05 17.39 -26.33
CA TYR A 447 22.36 18.02 -26.12
C TYR A 447 22.82 18.90 -27.29
N ARG A 448 21.94 19.12 -28.29
CA ARG A 448 22.24 20.01 -29.41
C ARG A 448 22.50 21.44 -28.91
N GLY A 449 23.72 21.93 -29.15
CA GLY A 449 24.14 23.27 -28.77
C GLY A 449 24.80 23.37 -27.39
N SER A 450 24.65 22.36 -26.53
CA SER A 450 25.39 22.24 -25.27
C SER A 450 26.63 21.36 -25.41
N LEU A 451 26.60 20.39 -26.33
CA LEU A 451 27.72 19.47 -26.59
C LEU A 451 28.39 19.79 -27.94
N PRO A 452 29.61 20.37 -27.96
CA PRO A 452 30.40 20.60 -29.16
C PRO A 452 30.69 19.31 -29.95
N GLY A 453 30.88 19.42 -31.27
CA GLY A 453 31.13 18.27 -32.14
C GLY A 453 32.33 17.41 -31.72
N ALA A 454 33.42 18.05 -31.29
CA ALA A 454 34.62 17.35 -30.83
C ALA A 454 34.39 16.55 -29.53
N GLU A 455 33.57 17.07 -28.63
CA GLU A 455 33.21 16.39 -27.38
C GLU A 455 32.28 15.19 -27.64
N LEU A 456 31.35 15.33 -28.58
CA LEU A 456 30.52 14.21 -29.04
C LEU A 456 31.36 13.10 -29.71
N GLU A 457 32.35 13.47 -30.53
CA GLU A 457 33.29 12.51 -31.13
C GLU A 457 34.13 11.81 -30.07
N ALA A 458 34.57 12.52 -29.03
CA ALA A 458 35.28 11.93 -27.90
C ALA A 458 34.40 10.90 -27.15
N ILE A 459 33.13 11.23 -26.88
CA ILE A 459 32.15 10.29 -26.28
C ILE A 459 31.96 9.06 -27.15
N LEU A 460 31.87 9.21 -28.48
CA LEU A 460 31.77 8.05 -29.37
C LEU A 460 33.04 7.19 -29.35
N ALA A 461 34.22 7.80 -29.31
CA ALA A 461 35.49 7.08 -29.18
C ALA A 461 35.57 6.32 -27.84
N PHE A 462 35.05 6.90 -26.77
CA PHE A 462 34.89 6.23 -25.48
C PHE A 462 33.96 5.00 -25.59
N LEU A 463 32.75 5.16 -26.13
CA LEU A 463 31.81 4.05 -26.29
C LEU A 463 32.33 2.94 -27.21
N GLN A 464 33.19 3.28 -28.18
CA GLN A 464 33.86 2.31 -29.05
C GLN A 464 34.86 1.45 -28.27
N VAL A 465 35.68 2.05 -27.41
CA VAL A 465 36.63 1.31 -26.56
C VAL A 465 35.89 0.40 -25.58
N VAL A 466 34.81 0.90 -24.99
CA VAL A 466 33.96 0.12 -24.08
C VAL A 466 33.39 -1.13 -24.77
N ASP A 467 32.90 -0.98 -26.01
CA ASP A 467 32.35 -2.09 -26.81
C ASP A 467 33.44 -3.15 -27.11
N GLU A 468 34.67 -2.69 -27.39
CA GLU A 468 35.83 -3.55 -27.67
C GLU A 468 36.35 -4.30 -26.44
N GLU A 469 36.36 -3.67 -25.25
CA GLU A 469 36.87 -4.26 -24.01
C GLU A 469 35.96 -5.31 -23.37
N ARG A 470 34.68 -5.37 -23.77
CA ARG A 470 33.72 -6.38 -23.31
C ARG A 470 34.18 -7.82 -23.60
N GLY A 471 35.01 -8.02 -24.63
CA GLY A 471 35.29 -9.35 -25.19
C GLY A 471 34.05 -9.96 -25.88
N PRO A 472 34.23 -11.05 -26.65
CA PRO A 472 33.15 -11.69 -27.40
C PRO A 472 32.02 -12.26 -26.53
#